data_AF-A0A1N6UFF7-F1
#
_entry.id   AF-A0A1N6UFF7-F1
#
_cell.length_a   1.000
_cell.length_b   1.000
_cell.length_c   1.000
_cell.angle_alpha   90.00
_cell.angle_beta   90.00
_cell.angle_gamma   90.00
#
_symmetry.space_group_name_H-M   'P 1'
#
loop_
_entity.id
_entity.type
_entity.pdbx_description
1 polymer ?
#
loop_
_entity_poly.entity_id
_entity_poly.type
_entity_poly.pdbx_seq_one_letter_code
_entity_poly.pdbx_strand_id
1 'polypeptide(L)' 'MRTRPPMASKRLDLPHICDICGNARSTGKHARCSKLRQKRKDATWAAIMAEQEAVRRLSKEARRG' A
#
# COMPACT_ATOMS: atom_id res chain seq x y z
N MET A 1 -13.61 8.08 10.96
CA MET A 1 -12.35 8.53 10.31
C MET A 1 -12.13 7.71 9.05
N ARG A 2 -11.99 8.33 7.86
CA ARG A 2 -11.57 7.64 6.64
C ARG A 2 -10.11 7.21 6.82
N THR A 3 -9.88 5.91 7.00
CA THR A 3 -8.54 5.33 7.16
C THR A 3 -7.77 5.22 5.85
N ARG A 4 -8.43 5.37 4.69
CA ARG A 4 -7.77 5.28 3.38
C ARG A 4 -7.81 6.63 2.66
N PRO A 5 -6.68 7.11 2.12
CA PRO A 5 -6.65 8.34 1.34
C PRO A 5 -7.59 8.25 0.12
N PRO A 6 -8.10 9.40 -0.36
CA PRO A 6 -8.91 9.44 -1.57
C PRO A 6 -8.13 8.87 -2.76
N MET A 7 -8.85 8.23 -3.69
CA MET A 7 -8.26 7.77 -4.95
C MET A 7 -7.67 8.98 -5.70
N ALA A 8 -6.47 8.82 -6.24
CA ALA A 8 -5.83 9.86 -7.03
C ALA A 8 -6.73 10.26 -8.20
N SER A 9 -7.02 11.55 -8.34
CA SER A 9 -7.86 12.10 -9.41
C SER A 9 -7.08 12.33 -10.71
N LYS A 10 -5.75 12.42 -10.65
CA LYS A 10 -4.87 12.50 -11.83
C LYS A 10 -4.59 11.12 -12.42
N ARG A 11 -4.38 11.09 -13.74
CA ARG A 11 -3.88 9.91 -14.45
C ARG A 11 -2.59 9.46 -13.79
N LEU A 12 -2.55 8.20 -13.36
CA LEU A 12 -1.32 7.55 -12.95
C LEU A 12 -0.51 7.30 -14.23
N ASP A 13 0.60 8.01 -14.42
CA ASP A 13 1.59 7.68 -15.44
C ASP A 13 2.23 6.34 -15.07
N LEU A 14 1.56 5.27 -15.46
CA LEU A 14 1.95 3.93 -15.13
C LEU A 14 2.81 3.38 -16.26
N PRO A 15 4.00 2.83 -15.96
CA PRO A 15 4.90 2.34 -16.99
C PRO A 15 4.21 1.26 -17.81
N HIS A 16 4.46 1.26 -19.12
CA HIS A 16 3.91 0.27 -20.05
C HIS A 16 4.35 -1.16 -19.72
N ILE A 17 5.45 -1.31 -18.99
CA ILE A 17 6.01 -2.59 -18.54
C ILE A 17 5.55 -2.91 -17.11
N CYS A 18 5.32 -4.20 -16.86
CA CYS A 18 5.05 -4.71 -15.53
C CYS A 18 6.35 -4.83 -14.73
N ASP A 19 6.42 -4.15 -13.59
CA ASP A 19 7.51 -4.21 -12.61
C ASP A 19 7.68 -5.58 -11.93
N ILE A 20 6.70 -6.49 -12.07
CA ILE A 20 6.75 -7.82 -11.46
C ILE A 20 7.28 -8.88 -12.42
N CYS A 21 6.82 -8.86 -13.68
CA CYS A 21 7.14 -9.90 -14.66
C CYS A 21 7.90 -9.39 -15.90
N GLY A 22 8.16 -8.08 -16.01
CA GLY A 22 8.89 -7.50 -17.14
C GLY A 22 8.13 -7.45 -18.46
N ASN A 23 6.91 -8.00 -18.53
CA ASN A 23 6.10 -8.00 -19.75
C ASN A 23 5.30 -6.71 -19.92
N ALA A 24 4.91 -6.41 -21.17
CA ALA A 24 4.00 -5.32 -21.47
C ALA A 24 2.64 -5.53 -20.80
N ARG A 25 2.12 -4.51 -20.12
CA ARG A 25 0.85 -4.56 -19.37
C ARG A 25 -0.37 -4.84 -20.25
N SER A 26 -0.28 -4.51 -21.54
CA SER A 26 -1.32 -4.76 -22.56
C SER A 26 -1.57 -6.25 -22.84
N THR A 27 -0.67 -7.15 -22.46
CA THR A 27 -0.78 -8.59 -22.74
C THR A 27 -1.89 -9.31 -21.97
N GLY A 28 -2.55 -8.66 -21.00
CA GLY A 28 -3.69 -9.21 -20.24
C GLY A 28 -3.35 -10.32 -19.22
N LYS A 29 -2.14 -10.89 -19.25
CA LYS A 29 -1.72 -12.02 -18.39
C LYS A 29 -1.20 -11.59 -17.01
N HIS A 30 -1.87 -10.65 -16.35
CA HIS A 30 -1.37 -10.03 -15.11
C HIS A 30 -2.09 -10.43 -13.82
N ALA A 31 -2.99 -11.42 -13.84
CA ALA A 31 -3.73 -11.84 -12.64
C ALA A 31 -2.81 -12.18 -11.45
N ARG A 32 -1.75 -12.97 -11.68
CA ARG A 32 -0.75 -13.32 -10.66
C ARG A 32 -0.01 -12.09 -10.14
N CYS A 33 0.42 -11.21 -11.05
CA CYS A 33 1.13 -9.98 -10.72
C CYS A 33 0.25 -9.03 -9.89
N SER A 34 -1.02 -8.88 -10.26
CA SER A 34 -2.00 -8.09 -9.51
C SER A 34 -2.18 -8.64 -8.10
N LYS A 35 -2.32 -9.96 -7.93
CA LYS A 35 -2.45 -10.59 -6.61
C LYS A 35 -1.21 -10.36 -5.73
N LEU A 36 -0.01 -10.46 -6.30
CA LEU A 36 1.23 -10.14 -5.58
C LEU A 36 1.28 -8.67 -5.16
N ARG A 37 0.85 -7.76 -6.04
CA ARG A 37 0.82 -6.32 -5.76
C ARG A 37 -0.16 -6.00 -4.63
N GLN A 38 -1.32 -6.64 -4.58
CA GLN A 38 -2.26 -6.49 -3.47
C GLN A 38 -1.64 -6.99 -2.15
N LYS A 39 -1.05 -8.20 -2.13
CA LYS A 39 -0.37 -8.71 -0.94
C LYS A 39 0.73 -7.78 -0.41
N ARG A 40 1.55 -7.20 -1.30
CA ARG A 40 2.58 -6.23 -0.91
C ARG A 40 1.98 -4.96 -0.29
N LYS A 41 0.89 -4.45 -0.88
CA LYS A 41 0.17 -3.29 -0.32
C LYS A 41 -0.41 -3.60 1.05
N ASP A 42 -0.99 -4.79 1.23
CA ASP A 42 -1.56 -5.21 2.52
C ASP A 42 -0.46 -5.31 3.59
N ALA A 43 0.69 -5.89 3.28
CA ALA A 43 1.83 -5.96 4.19
C ALA A 43 2.38 -4.58 4.55
N THR A 44 2.49 -3.68 3.55
CA THR A 44 2.90 -2.29 3.78
C THR A 44 1.91 -1.57 4.69
N TRP A 45 0.61 -1.83 4.51
CA TRP A 45 -0.42 -1.20 5.30
C TRP A 45 -0.48 -1.74 6.74
N ALA A 46 -0.27 -3.03 6.93
CA ALA A 46 -0.11 -3.64 8.25
C ALA A 46 1.06 -3.02 9.02
N ALA A 47 2.21 -2.80 8.37
CA ALA A 47 3.37 -2.16 8.98
C ALA A 47 3.08 -0.72 9.43
N ILE A 48 2.46 0.09 8.57
CA ILE A 48 2.12 1.48 8.92
C ILE A 48 1.14 1.54 10.09
N MET A 49 0.15 0.64 10.13
CA MET A 49 -0.80 0.59 11.25
C MET A 49 -0.13 0.18 12.56
N ALA A 50 0.82 -0.77 12.54
CA ALA A 50 1.59 -1.18 13.70
C ALA A 50 2.47 -0.04 14.24
N GLU A 51 3.11 0.73 13.36
CA GLU A 51 3.88 1.91 13.73
C GLU A 51 2.99 2.97 14.39
N GLN A 52 1.82 3.27 13.80
CA GLN A 52 0.87 4.21 14.38
C GLN A 52 0.37 3.76 15.76
N GLU A 53 0.13 2.47 15.95
CA GLU A 53 -0.27 1.92 17.26
C GLU A 53 0.84 2.06 18.30
N ALA A 54 2.10 1.78 17.93
CA ALA A 54 3.25 1.98 18.81
C ALA A 54 3.39 3.45 19.22
N VAL A 55 3.29 4.39 18.28
CA VAL A 55 3.33 5.83 18.55
C VAL A 55 2.18 6.25 19.48
N ARG A 56 0.97 5.76 19.24
CA ARG A 56 -0.18 6.03 20.12
C ARG A 56 0.03 5.49 21.53
N ARG A 57 0.62 4.29 21.68
CA ARG A 57 0.91 3.69 22.98
C ARG A 57 1.94 4.53 23.75
N LEU A 58 3.06 4.87 23.12
CA LEU A 58 4.10 5.73 23.69
C LEU A 58 3.55 7.10 24.10
N SER A 59 2.70 7.71 23.26
CA SER A 59 2.08 9.00 23.56
C SER A 59 1.12 8.93 24.75
N LYS A 60 0.43 7.81 24.94
CA LYS A 60 -0.47 7.57 26.08
C LYS A 60 0.33 7.35 27.37
N GLU A 61 1.44 6.63 27.29
CA GLU A 61 2.38 6.42 28.40
C GLU A 61 3.02 7.76 28.83
N ALA A 62 3.49 8.57 27.88
CA ALA A 62 4.07 9.89 28.15
C ALA A 62 3.09 10.90 28.74
N ARG A 63 1.78 10.76 28.49
CA ARG A 63 0.74 11.62 29.12
C ARG A 63 0.38 11.17 30.54
N ARG A 64 0.68 9.92 30.90
CA ARG A 64 0.31 9.34 32.19
C ARG A 64 1.39 9.51 33.27
N GLY A 65 2.64 9.76 32.86
CA GLY A 65 3.72 10.19 33.75
C GLY A 65 3.78 11.71 33.84
#